data_AF-A0A3E0P847-F1
#
_entry.id   AF-A0A3E0P847-F1
#
_cell.length_a   1.000
_cell.length_b   1.000
_cell.length_c   1.000
_cell.angle_alpha   90.00
_cell.angle_beta   90.00
_cell.angle_gamma   90.00
#
_symmetry.space_group_name_H-M   'P 1'
#
loop_
_entity.id
_entity.type
_entity.pdbx_description
1 polymer ?
#
loop_
_entity_poly.entity_id
_entity_poly.type
_entity_poly.pdbx_seq_one_letter_code
_entity_poly.pdbx_strand_id
1 'polypeptide(L)'
;MYRLAELSDSRRKGIGWAMLTVGAVLLALAVWWIHFSSFPETEVIDGETVPVVLDVFNWVPRGWVWKSLGYLAAFAASQLLLAGAVFVFVLNQKMTWARALFAAFLAWIELVLIFGIVPSEWLNLAQTDLDWSSTRVALTIPPFLVLGNEVELSFAVLKDLISLGWHLVMIPAVAIFALQVQRMYDGPPAGEEKAEPKSPYGRPLVRGDS
;
A
#
# COMPACT_ATOMS: atom_id res chain seq x y z
N MET A 1 1.37 14.96 -21.07
CA MET A 1 0.91 14.27 -19.84
C MET A 1 -0.46 14.82 -19.48
N TYR A 2 -1.50 13.99 -19.44
CA TYR A 2 -2.82 14.42 -18.95
C TYR A 2 -2.68 14.86 -17.49
N ARG A 3 -3.02 16.11 -17.16
CA ARG A 3 -3.06 16.54 -15.77
C ARG A 3 -4.33 15.94 -15.15
N LEU A 4 -4.18 15.14 -14.10
CA LEU A 4 -5.33 14.61 -13.34
C LEU A 4 -6.28 15.73 -12.88
N ALA A 5 -5.76 16.96 -12.75
CA ALA A 5 -6.47 18.20 -12.50
C ALA A 5 -7.52 18.60 -13.57
N GLU A 6 -7.37 18.11 -14.81
CA GLU A 6 -8.19 18.51 -15.97
C GLU A 6 -9.29 17.48 -16.30
N LEU A 7 -9.42 16.42 -15.50
CA LEU A 7 -10.47 15.42 -15.69
C LEU A 7 -11.85 16.04 -15.44
N SER A 8 -12.79 15.81 -16.37
CA SER A 8 -14.19 16.15 -16.15
C SER A 8 -14.75 15.41 -14.94
N ASP A 9 -15.68 16.04 -14.23
CA ASP A 9 -16.29 15.47 -13.01
C ASP A 9 -16.91 14.09 -13.24
N SER A 10 -17.59 13.89 -14.38
CA SER A 10 -18.18 12.60 -14.74
C SER A 10 -17.11 11.52 -14.93
N ARG A 11 -16.01 11.84 -15.60
CA ARG A 11 -14.93 10.87 -15.86
C ARG A 11 -14.18 10.54 -14.57
N ARG A 12 -13.87 11.54 -13.75
CA ARG A 12 -13.20 11.36 -12.46
C ARG A 12 -14.03 10.46 -11.54
N LYS A 13 -15.33 10.74 -11.41
CA LYS A 13 -16.26 9.92 -10.62
C LYS A 13 -16.40 8.51 -11.18
N GLY A 14 -16.48 8.36 -12.51
CA GLY A 14 -16.55 7.05 -13.16
C GLY A 14 -15.34 6.17 -12.85
N ILE A 15 -14.13 6.73 -12.96
CA ILE A 15 -12.90 6.04 -12.57
C ILE A 15 -12.91 5.70 -11.08
N GLY A 16 -13.21 6.68 -10.23
CA GLY A 16 -13.20 6.49 -8.77
C GLY A 16 -14.19 5.42 -8.29
N TRP A 17 -15.41 5.42 -8.82
CA TRP A 17 -16.40 4.39 -8.52
C TRP A 17 -16.00 3.02 -9.05
N ALA A 18 -15.45 2.94 -10.27
CA ALA A 18 -14.94 1.68 -10.80
C ALA A 18 -13.83 1.10 -9.90
N MET A 19 -12.89 1.94 -9.45
CA MET A 19 -11.84 1.52 -8.52
C MET A 19 -12.41 1.07 -7.17
N LEU A 20 -13.41 1.77 -6.62
CA LEU A 20 -14.07 1.39 -5.38
C LEU A 20 -14.78 0.03 -5.51
N THR A 21 -15.54 -0.17 -6.60
CA THR A 21 -16.26 -1.43 -6.83
C THR A 21 -15.30 -2.59 -7.05
N VAL A 22 -14.31 -2.43 -7.93
CA VAL A 22 -13.30 -3.46 -8.21
C VAL A 22 -12.49 -3.75 -6.94
N GLY A 23 -12.04 -2.73 -6.23
CA GLY A 23 -11.32 -2.88 -4.97
C GLY A 23 -12.13 -3.63 -3.91
N ALA A 24 -13.43 -3.32 -3.76
CA ALA A 24 -14.29 -4.01 -2.80
C ALA A 24 -14.46 -5.50 -3.14
N VAL A 25 -14.70 -5.82 -4.41
CA VAL A 25 -14.83 -7.21 -4.88
C VAL A 25 -13.52 -7.97 -4.69
N LEU A 26 -12.39 -7.38 -5.11
CA LEU A 26 -11.08 -8.00 -4.95
C LEU A 26 -10.71 -8.20 -3.49
N LEU A 27 -11.06 -7.26 -2.60
CA LEU A 27 -10.81 -7.40 -1.17
C LEU A 27 -11.61 -8.56 -0.58
N ALA A 28 -12.88 -8.70 -0.93
CA ALA A 28 -13.70 -9.82 -0.48
C ALA A 28 -13.14 -11.17 -0.96
N LEU A 29 -12.73 -11.25 -2.23
CA LEU A 29 -12.10 -12.44 -2.80
C LEU A 29 -10.75 -12.75 -2.13
N ALA A 30 -9.95 -11.73 -1.84
CA ALA A 30 -8.65 -11.89 -1.17
C ALA A 30 -8.83 -12.38 0.27
N VAL A 31 -9.76 -11.82 1.03
CA VAL A 31 -10.08 -12.26 2.41
C VAL A 31 -10.58 -13.71 2.39
N TRP A 32 -11.47 -14.04 1.46
CA TRP A 32 -11.93 -15.42 1.25
C TRP A 32 -10.75 -16.36 0.95
N TRP A 33 -9.85 -15.96 0.05
CA TRP A 33 -8.66 -16.74 -0.29
C TRP A 33 -7.71 -16.94 0.89
N ILE A 34 -7.41 -15.88 1.65
CA ILE A 34 -6.56 -15.94 2.86
C ILE A 34 -7.17 -16.92 3.86
N HIS A 35 -8.48 -16.84 4.09
CA HIS A 35 -9.17 -17.73 5.02
C HIS A 35 -8.96 -19.21 4.64
N PHE A 36 -9.24 -19.58 3.39
CA PHE A 36 -9.13 -20.99 2.98
C PHE A 36 -7.69 -21.48 2.80
N SER A 37 -6.75 -20.61 2.43
CA SER A 37 -5.33 -20.97 2.35
C SER A 37 -4.65 -21.07 3.72
N SER A 38 -5.26 -20.52 4.78
CA SER A 38 -4.74 -20.55 6.15
C SER A 38 -4.95 -21.87 6.89
N PHE A 39 -5.78 -22.78 6.36
CA PHE A 39 -5.97 -24.08 6.98
C PHE A 39 -4.68 -24.92 6.91
N PRO A 40 -4.33 -25.66 7.98
CA PRO A 40 -3.18 -26.57 7.95
C PRO A 40 -3.42 -27.70 6.95
N GLU A 41 -2.33 -28.22 6.37
CA GLU A 41 -2.41 -29.39 5.47
C GLU A 41 -2.59 -30.70 6.23
N THR A 42 -1.99 -30.77 7.41
CA THR A 42 -1.99 -31.92 8.29
C THR A 42 -2.16 -31.47 9.74
N GLU A 43 -2.78 -32.31 10.56
CA GLU A 43 -2.90 -32.12 12.00
C GLU A 43 -2.41 -33.38 12.73
N VAL A 44 -2.00 -33.23 13.98
CA VAL A 44 -1.58 -34.35 14.81
C VAL A 44 -2.75 -34.79 15.69
N ILE A 45 -3.28 -35.97 15.44
CA ILE A 45 -4.33 -36.61 16.25
C ILE A 45 -3.73 -37.88 16.84
N ASP A 46 -3.76 -38.00 18.17
CA ASP A 46 -3.25 -39.17 18.90
C ASP A 46 -1.79 -39.54 18.56
N GLY A 47 -0.98 -38.53 18.22
CA GLY A 47 0.44 -38.71 17.86
C GLY A 47 0.67 -39.11 16.40
N GLU A 48 -0.38 -39.30 15.61
CA GLU A 48 -0.30 -39.54 14.17
C GLU A 48 -0.59 -38.27 13.39
N THR A 49 0.20 -38.03 12.33
CA THR A 49 -0.02 -36.89 11.42
C THR A 49 -1.05 -37.30 10.37
N VAL A 50 -2.25 -36.73 10.47
CA VAL A 50 -3.37 -37.00 9.57
C VAL A 50 -3.62 -35.81 8.63
N PRO A 51 -3.98 -36.05 7.36
CA PRO A 51 -4.29 -34.97 6.44
C PRO A 51 -5.61 -34.29 6.81
N VAL A 52 -5.60 -32.97 6.90
CA VAL A 52 -6.82 -32.18 7.06
C VAL A 52 -7.50 -32.07 5.70
N VAL A 53 -8.76 -32.50 5.61
CA VAL A 53 -9.58 -32.38 4.41
C VAL A 53 -10.77 -31.48 4.72
N LEU A 54 -10.92 -30.42 3.94
CA LEU A 54 -12.08 -29.52 4.05
C LEU A 54 -13.27 -30.10 3.29
N ASP A 55 -14.46 -30.03 3.88
CA ASP A 55 -15.70 -30.47 3.19
C ASP A 55 -16.06 -29.55 2.01
N VAL A 56 -15.64 -28.28 2.07
CA VAL A 56 -15.90 -27.26 1.06
C VAL A 56 -14.58 -26.58 0.68
N PHE A 57 -14.39 -26.32 -0.61
CA PHE A 57 -13.21 -25.63 -1.15
C PHE A 57 -11.87 -26.34 -0.88
N ASN A 58 -11.87 -27.68 -0.80
CA ASN A 58 -10.65 -28.49 -0.68
C ASN A 58 -9.64 -28.33 -1.84
N TRP A 59 -10.07 -27.74 -2.95
CA TRP A 59 -9.25 -27.42 -4.11
C TRP A 59 -8.44 -26.13 -3.94
N VAL A 60 -8.74 -25.31 -2.92
CA VAL A 60 -7.97 -24.09 -2.64
C VAL A 60 -6.60 -24.51 -2.12
N PRO A 61 -5.51 -24.03 -2.74
CA PRO A 61 -4.17 -24.40 -2.31
C PRO A 61 -3.84 -23.75 -0.96
N ARG A 62 -3.17 -24.53 -0.10
CA ARG A 62 -2.90 -24.18 1.31
C ARG A 62 -1.43 -23.91 1.55
N GLY A 63 -1.15 -23.26 2.67
CA GLY A 63 0.20 -22.97 3.12
C GLY A 63 0.65 -21.56 2.80
N TRP A 64 1.86 -21.25 3.28
CA TRP A 64 2.34 -19.89 3.46
C TRP A 64 2.42 -19.08 2.15
N VAL A 65 2.77 -19.72 1.04
CA VAL A 65 2.87 -19.06 -0.28
C VAL A 65 1.52 -18.53 -0.73
N TRP A 66 0.49 -19.38 -0.69
CA TRP A 66 -0.85 -19.04 -1.17
C TRP A 66 -1.55 -18.05 -0.25
N LYS A 67 -1.34 -18.21 1.07
CA LYS A 67 -1.75 -17.23 2.08
C LYS A 67 -1.10 -15.87 1.83
N SER A 68 0.21 -15.82 1.55
CA SER A 68 0.93 -14.58 1.25
C SER A 68 0.42 -13.89 -0.02
N LEU A 69 0.13 -14.66 -1.08
CA LEU A 69 -0.48 -14.11 -2.30
C LEU A 69 -1.85 -13.49 -2.01
N GLY A 70 -2.64 -14.13 -1.14
CA GLY A 70 -3.90 -13.57 -0.64
C GLY A 70 -3.72 -12.22 0.05
N TYR A 71 -2.74 -12.09 0.94
CA TYR A 71 -2.43 -10.81 1.60
C TYR A 71 -1.96 -9.73 0.62
N LEU A 72 -1.12 -10.08 -0.35
CA LEU A 72 -0.71 -9.14 -1.40
C LEU A 72 -1.90 -8.66 -2.23
N ALA A 73 -2.83 -9.56 -2.57
CA ALA A 73 -4.06 -9.20 -3.26
C ALA A 73 -4.96 -8.31 -2.39
N ALA A 74 -5.09 -8.59 -1.09
CA ALA A 74 -5.85 -7.76 -0.16
C ALA A 74 -5.25 -6.35 -0.02
N PHE A 75 -3.91 -6.25 0.05
CA PHE A 75 -3.21 -4.97 0.05
C PHE A 75 -3.43 -4.22 -1.26
N ALA A 76 -3.27 -4.86 -2.42
CA ALA A 76 -3.53 -4.20 -3.71
C ALA A 76 -5.00 -3.73 -3.84
N ALA A 77 -5.95 -4.52 -3.35
CA ALA A 77 -7.36 -4.17 -3.33
C ALA A 77 -7.65 -2.96 -2.42
N SER A 78 -6.98 -2.87 -1.25
CA SER A 78 -7.12 -1.70 -0.37
C SER A 78 -6.56 -0.43 -1.00
N GLN A 79 -5.46 -0.53 -1.77
CA GLN A 79 -4.93 0.59 -2.54
C GLN A 79 -5.93 1.10 -3.59
N LEU A 80 -6.64 0.20 -4.27
CA LEU A 80 -7.71 0.58 -5.21
C LEU A 80 -8.87 1.27 -4.49
N LEU A 81 -9.26 0.80 -3.31
CA LEU A 81 -10.32 1.42 -2.51
C LEU A 81 -9.94 2.84 -2.08
N LEU A 82 -8.73 3.03 -1.54
CA LEU A 82 -8.25 4.33 -1.08
C LEU A 82 -8.08 5.31 -2.24
N ALA A 83 -7.45 4.89 -3.32
CA ALA A 83 -7.32 5.73 -4.50
C ALA A 83 -8.70 6.05 -5.12
N GLY A 84 -9.60 5.07 -5.20
CA GLY A 84 -10.97 5.29 -5.65
C GLY A 84 -11.70 6.34 -4.81
N ALA A 85 -11.59 6.26 -3.48
CA ALA A 85 -12.16 7.25 -2.56
C ALA A 85 -11.56 8.65 -2.78
N VAL A 86 -10.24 8.76 -2.99
CA VAL A 86 -9.59 10.03 -3.34
C VAL A 86 -10.16 10.59 -4.64
N PHE A 87 -10.30 9.77 -5.69
CA PHE A 87 -10.87 10.21 -6.98
C PHE A 87 -12.31 10.70 -6.86
N VAL A 88 -13.16 10.03 -6.10
CA VAL A 88 -14.57 10.43 -5.97
C VAL A 88 -14.70 11.70 -5.12
N PHE A 89 -14.05 11.74 -3.96
CA PHE A 89 -14.40 12.67 -2.88
C PHE A 89 -13.39 13.81 -2.67
N VAL A 90 -12.13 13.64 -3.08
CA VAL A 90 -11.04 14.58 -2.75
C VAL A 90 -10.51 15.29 -3.99
N LEU A 91 -10.15 14.53 -5.03
CA LEU A 91 -9.45 15.03 -6.20
C LEU A 91 -10.29 16.07 -6.97
N ASN A 92 -9.70 17.23 -7.28
CA ASN A 92 -10.33 18.36 -7.98
C ASN A 92 -11.65 18.84 -7.35
N GLN A 93 -11.83 18.65 -6.05
CA GLN A 93 -12.97 19.18 -5.33
C GLN A 93 -12.55 20.38 -4.51
N LYS A 94 -13.46 21.35 -4.37
CA LYS A 94 -13.23 22.48 -3.46
C LYS A 94 -12.98 21.93 -2.05
N MET A 95 -11.83 22.26 -1.48
CA MET A 95 -11.45 21.77 -0.16
C MET A 95 -12.27 22.48 0.92
N THR A 96 -13.20 21.75 1.52
CA THR A 96 -13.95 22.16 2.70
C THR A 96 -13.38 21.47 3.93
N TRP A 97 -13.71 21.94 5.13
CA TRP A 97 -13.31 21.28 6.38
C TRP A 97 -13.68 19.79 6.41
N ALA A 98 -14.90 19.44 5.99
CA ALA A 98 -15.34 18.04 5.94
C ALA A 98 -14.52 17.19 4.96
N ARG A 99 -14.19 17.73 3.77
CA ARG A 99 -13.36 17.02 2.79
C ARG A 99 -11.90 16.91 3.23
N ALA A 100 -11.37 17.94 3.87
CA ALA A 100 -10.02 17.92 4.43
C ALA A 100 -9.91 16.85 5.53
N LEU A 101 -10.91 16.77 6.41
CA LEU A 101 -10.99 15.72 7.42
C LEU A 101 -11.07 14.32 6.78
N PHE A 102 -11.90 14.15 5.75
CA PHE A 102 -12.00 12.88 5.04
C PHE A 102 -10.69 12.50 4.34
N ALA A 103 -10.01 13.45 3.69
CA ALA A 103 -8.70 13.23 3.08
C ALA A 103 -7.64 12.85 4.12
N ALA A 104 -7.62 13.52 5.28
CA ALA A 104 -6.74 13.18 6.38
C ALA A 104 -7.02 11.78 6.94
N PHE A 105 -8.29 11.39 7.01
CA PHE A 105 -8.69 10.03 7.40
C PHE A 105 -8.20 8.98 6.42
N LEU A 106 -8.34 9.20 5.09
CA LEU A 106 -7.79 8.29 4.08
C LEU A 106 -6.26 8.17 4.18
N ALA A 107 -5.56 9.29 4.37
CA ALA A 107 -4.11 9.29 4.57
C ALA A 107 -3.73 8.53 5.85
N TRP A 108 -4.47 8.71 6.93
CA TRP A 108 -4.26 7.95 8.17
C TRP A 108 -4.45 6.44 7.97
N ILE A 109 -5.50 6.01 7.26
CA ILE A 109 -5.68 4.58 6.93
C ILE A 109 -4.46 4.05 6.16
N GLU A 110 -3.99 4.79 5.16
CA GLU A 110 -2.82 4.38 4.38
C GLU A 110 -1.55 4.26 5.24
N LEU A 111 -1.34 5.18 6.18
CA LEU A 111 -0.23 5.09 7.13
C LEU A 111 -0.36 3.87 8.05
N VAL A 112 -1.58 3.55 8.50
CA VAL A 112 -1.82 2.33 9.29
C VAL A 112 -1.56 1.07 8.46
N LEU A 113 -1.92 1.05 7.17
CA LEU A 113 -1.61 -0.06 6.28
C LEU A 113 -0.10 -0.25 6.14
N ILE A 114 0.62 0.83 5.80
CA ILE A 114 2.07 0.79 5.54
C ILE A 114 2.87 0.47 6.81
N PHE A 115 2.60 1.13 7.92
CA PHE A 115 3.44 1.06 9.13
C PHE A 115 2.90 0.15 10.23
N GLY A 116 1.61 -0.22 10.17
CA GLY A 116 1.00 -1.14 11.12
C GLY A 116 0.81 -2.52 10.51
N ILE A 117 -0.04 -2.61 9.50
CA ILE A 117 -0.54 -3.89 8.99
C ILE A 117 0.54 -4.65 8.23
N VAL A 118 1.18 -4.05 7.23
CA VAL A 118 2.23 -4.73 6.43
C VAL A 118 3.35 -5.31 7.30
N PRO A 119 4.00 -4.56 8.21
CA PRO A 119 5.04 -5.14 9.05
C PRO A 119 4.51 -6.17 10.05
N SER A 120 3.28 -6.02 10.57
CA SER A 120 2.66 -7.01 11.45
C SER A 120 2.41 -8.34 10.74
N GLU A 121 1.89 -8.32 9.51
CA GLU A 121 1.64 -9.53 8.72
C GLU A 121 2.96 -10.21 8.30
N TRP A 122 3.98 -9.42 7.96
CA TRP A 122 5.33 -9.95 7.73
C TRP A 122 5.86 -10.70 8.97
N LEU A 123 5.78 -10.09 10.14
CA LEU A 123 6.26 -10.71 11.39
C LEU A 123 5.44 -11.96 11.73
N ASN A 124 4.13 -11.94 11.51
CA ASN A 124 3.25 -13.09 11.72
C ASN A 124 3.66 -14.26 10.81
N LEU A 125 3.81 -14.01 9.51
CA LEU A 125 4.27 -15.00 8.52
C LEU A 125 5.63 -15.58 8.91
N ALA A 126 6.58 -14.71 9.24
CA ALA A 126 7.93 -15.13 9.61
C ALA A 126 7.94 -16.00 10.86
N GLN A 127 7.12 -15.67 11.87
CA GLN A 127 7.10 -16.39 13.14
C GLN A 127 6.31 -17.69 13.09
N THR A 128 5.20 -17.72 12.36
CA THR A 128 4.25 -18.85 12.38
C THR A 128 4.58 -19.84 11.26
N ASP A 129 4.48 -19.37 10.02
CA ASP A 129 4.51 -20.22 8.86
C ASP A 129 5.96 -20.57 8.42
N LEU A 130 6.89 -19.63 8.58
CA LEU A 130 8.30 -19.84 8.22
C LEU A 130 9.18 -20.34 9.37
N ASP A 131 8.67 -20.29 10.61
CA ASP A 131 9.41 -20.59 11.85
C ASP A 131 10.79 -19.91 11.92
N TRP A 132 10.83 -18.60 11.64
CA TRP A 132 12.02 -17.77 11.81
C TRP A 132 12.23 -17.44 13.29
N SER A 133 12.82 -18.41 13.97
CA SER A 133 13.13 -18.39 15.40
C SER A 133 14.61 -18.11 15.69
N SER A 134 14.93 -17.85 16.96
CA SER A 134 16.29 -17.56 17.41
C SER A 134 17.20 -18.80 17.43
N THR A 135 16.60 -19.99 17.44
CA THR A 135 17.29 -21.28 17.45
C THR A 135 17.72 -21.74 16.05
N ARG A 136 17.20 -21.10 15.00
CA ARG A 136 17.58 -21.39 13.62
C ARG A 136 18.64 -20.41 13.14
N VAL A 137 19.81 -20.93 12.76
CA VAL A 137 20.91 -20.15 12.20
C VAL A 137 20.60 -19.77 10.75
N ALA A 138 20.65 -18.48 10.44
CA ALA A 138 20.45 -17.95 9.09
C ALA A 138 21.80 -17.74 8.37
N LEU A 139 22.80 -17.21 9.07
CA LEU A 139 24.12 -16.93 8.51
C LEU A 139 25.19 -17.04 9.61
N THR A 140 26.26 -17.78 9.32
CA THR A 140 27.48 -17.81 10.16
C THR A 140 28.49 -16.83 9.56
N ILE A 141 28.99 -15.90 10.37
CA ILE A 141 29.96 -14.90 9.91
C ILE A 141 31.37 -15.51 9.99
N PRO A 142 32.16 -15.47 8.90
CA PRO A 142 33.53 -15.98 8.91
C PRO A 142 34.37 -15.33 10.04
N PRO A 143 35.08 -16.13 10.87
CA PRO A 143 35.77 -15.61 12.06
C PRO A 143 36.77 -14.49 11.78
N PHE A 144 37.42 -14.48 10.61
CA PHE A 144 38.37 -13.43 10.23
C PHE A 144 37.72 -12.04 10.07
N LEU A 145 36.40 -11.97 9.86
CA LEU A 145 35.64 -10.71 9.79
C LEU A 145 35.20 -10.21 11.18
N VAL A 146 35.28 -11.06 12.20
CA VAL A 146 34.80 -10.79 13.57
C VAL A 146 35.87 -11.08 14.61
N LEU A 147 37.15 -10.79 14.30
CA LEU A 147 38.28 -10.86 15.23
C LEU A 147 38.50 -12.27 15.85
N GLY A 148 38.20 -13.32 15.09
CA GLY A 148 38.32 -14.71 15.53
C GLY A 148 37.15 -15.24 16.36
N ASN A 149 36.08 -14.46 16.53
CA ASN A 149 34.89 -14.91 17.26
C ASN A 149 33.97 -15.77 16.39
N GLU A 150 33.19 -16.63 17.05
CA GLU A 150 32.06 -17.32 16.42
C GLU A 150 30.82 -16.44 16.56
N VAL A 151 30.36 -15.87 15.45
CA VAL A 151 29.16 -15.02 15.41
C VAL A 151 28.18 -15.62 14.41
N GLU A 152 27.00 -15.95 14.93
CA GLU A 152 25.88 -16.46 14.15
C GLU A 152 24.71 -15.48 14.19
N LEU A 153 24.11 -15.25 13.03
CA LEU A 153 22.87 -14.51 12.89
C LEU A 153 21.72 -15.51 12.79
N SER A 154 20.74 -15.38 13.68
CA SER A 154 19.54 -16.20 13.65
C SER A 154 18.49 -15.65 12.68
N PHE A 155 17.56 -16.51 12.26
CA PHE A 155 16.41 -16.09 11.46
C PHE A 155 15.51 -15.09 12.21
N ALA A 156 15.51 -15.11 13.55
CA ALA A 156 14.85 -14.09 14.36
C ALA A 156 15.45 -12.69 14.13
N VAL A 157 16.78 -12.57 14.06
CA VAL A 157 17.42 -11.29 13.73
C VAL A 157 17.08 -10.87 12.30
N LEU A 158 17.04 -11.83 11.37
CA LEU A 158 16.73 -11.53 9.97
C LEU A 158 15.30 -10.99 9.76
N LYS A 159 14.27 -11.56 10.41
CA LYS A 159 12.89 -11.03 10.30
C LYS A 159 12.79 -9.59 10.83
N ASP A 160 13.49 -9.31 11.93
CA ASP A 160 13.44 -8.01 12.59
C ASP A 160 14.19 -6.97 11.75
N LEU A 161 15.31 -7.36 11.12
CA LEU A 161 16.03 -6.52 10.17
C LEU A 161 15.21 -6.18 8.93
N ILE A 162 14.42 -7.11 8.40
CA ILE A 162 13.53 -6.84 7.27
C ILE A 162 12.43 -5.84 7.68
N SER A 163 11.85 -6.01 8.87
CA SER A 163 10.88 -5.05 9.41
C SER A 163 11.51 -3.67 9.60
N LEU A 164 12.71 -3.58 10.18
CA LEU A 164 13.46 -2.33 10.31
C LEU A 164 13.72 -1.68 8.93
N GLY A 165 14.21 -2.48 7.97
CA GLY A 165 14.48 -2.03 6.60
C GLY A 165 13.23 -1.45 5.92
N TRP A 166 12.07 -2.10 6.11
CA TRP A 166 10.79 -1.59 5.64
C TRP A 166 10.50 -0.19 6.17
N HIS A 167 10.62 0.04 7.48
CA HIS A 167 10.37 1.35 8.08
C HIS A 167 11.37 2.41 7.58
N LEU A 168 12.66 2.06 7.48
CA LEU A 168 13.69 2.96 6.97
C LEU A 168 13.45 3.41 5.52
N VAL A 169 12.85 2.55 4.69
CA VAL A 169 12.51 2.87 3.30
C VAL A 169 11.17 3.60 3.21
N MET A 170 10.16 3.17 3.96
CA MET A 170 8.80 3.69 3.81
C MET A 170 8.62 5.08 4.40
N ILE A 171 9.31 5.43 5.49
CA ILE A 171 9.26 6.80 6.04
C ILE A 171 9.67 7.86 5.00
N PRO A 172 10.87 7.80 4.37
CA PRO A 172 11.24 8.76 3.36
C PRO A 172 10.38 8.63 2.10
N ALA A 173 9.95 7.44 1.70
CA ALA A 173 9.06 7.26 0.54
C ALA A 173 7.73 8.01 0.73
N VAL A 174 7.10 7.87 1.90
CA VAL A 174 5.86 8.59 2.25
C VAL A 174 6.10 10.10 2.31
N ALA A 175 7.22 10.56 2.88
CA ALA A 175 7.56 11.99 2.91
C ALA A 175 7.74 12.57 1.49
N ILE A 176 8.45 11.85 0.62
CA ILE A 176 8.63 12.23 -0.79
C ILE A 176 7.28 12.27 -1.51
N PHE A 177 6.43 11.26 -1.31
CA PHE A 177 5.10 11.23 -1.88
C PHE A 177 4.24 12.41 -1.42
N ALA A 178 4.26 12.75 -0.13
CA ALA A 178 3.55 13.91 0.40
C ALA A 178 4.04 15.22 -0.25
N LEU A 179 5.34 15.39 -0.44
CA LEU A 179 5.92 16.54 -1.16
C LEU A 179 5.48 16.57 -2.64
N GLN A 180 5.42 15.42 -3.31
CA GLN A 180 4.90 15.34 -4.67
C GLN A 180 3.42 15.73 -4.73
N VAL A 181 2.62 15.32 -3.75
CA VAL A 181 1.22 15.73 -3.63
C VAL A 181 1.08 17.24 -3.45
N GLN A 182 1.89 17.86 -2.60
CA GLN A 182 1.89 19.32 -2.44
C GLN A 182 2.21 20.02 -3.77
N ARG A 183 3.23 19.53 -4.48
CA ARG A 183 3.63 20.07 -5.80
C ARG A 183 2.58 19.90 -6.89
N MET A 184 1.62 18.99 -6.76
CA MET A 184 0.50 18.90 -7.71
C MET A 184 -0.44 20.11 -7.63
N TYR A 185 -0.41 20.84 -6.50
CA TYR A 185 -1.20 22.05 -6.28
C TYR A 185 -0.40 23.33 -6.42
N ASP A 186 0.93 23.24 -6.55
CA ASP A 186 1.72 24.35 -7.02
C ASP A 186 1.23 24.65 -8.45
N GLY A 187 0.75 25.88 -8.66
CA GLY A 187 0.37 26.35 -9.99
C GLY A 187 1.53 26.20 -10.98
N PRO A 188 1.31 26.49 -12.28
CA PRO A 188 2.44 26.55 -13.22
C PRO A 188 3.57 27.40 -12.59
N PRO A 189 4.85 27.02 -12.79
CA PRO A 189 5.97 27.83 -12.32
C PRO A 189 5.73 29.28 -12.76
N ALA A 190 6.22 30.25 -11.99
CA ALA A 190 6.08 31.69 -12.25
C ALA A 190 6.83 32.13 -13.54
N GLY A 191 6.45 31.55 -14.66
CA GLY A 191 7.01 31.71 -15.99
C GLY A 191 5.84 31.63 -16.97
N GLU A 192 5.64 32.74 -17.67
CA GLU A 192 4.53 33.04 -18.58
C GLU A 192 3.18 33.26 -17.88
N GLU A 193 3.13 34.30 -17.05
CA GLU A 193 1.96 35.18 -17.06
C GLU A 193 1.69 35.51 -18.54
N LYS A 194 0.63 34.92 -19.12
CA LYS A 194 0.28 35.16 -20.52
C LYS A 194 0.26 36.67 -20.71
N ALA A 195 1.21 37.20 -21.47
CA ALA A 195 1.30 38.63 -21.72
C ALA A 195 -0.10 39.09 -22.11
N GLU A 196 -0.68 39.98 -21.31
CA GLU A 196 -2.02 40.48 -21.59
C GLU A 196 -2.04 40.94 -23.05
N PRO A 197 -3.00 40.48 -23.87
CA PRO A 197 -3.03 40.86 -25.27
C PRO A 197 -3.09 42.38 -25.32
N LYS A 198 -2.02 43.00 -25.82
CA LYS A 198 -1.93 44.45 -25.97
C LYS A 198 -2.70 44.82 -27.22
N SER A 199 -3.46 45.91 -27.15
CA SER A 199 -4.05 46.49 -28.35
C SER A 199 -2.96 46.84 -29.37
N PRO A 200 -3.28 47.06 -30.65
CA PRO A 200 -2.35 47.59 -31.64
C PRO A 200 -1.66 48.91 -31.22
N TYR A 201 -2.23 49.60 -30.22
CA TYR A 201 -1.74 50.84 -29.63
C TYR A 201 -1.01 50.63 -28.28
N GLY A 202 -0.66 49.40 -27.92
CA GLY A 202 0.18 49.07 -26.77
C GLY A 202 -0.51 49.10 -25.39
N ARG A 203 -1.84 49.28 -25.35
CA ARG A 203 -2.60 49.33 -24.09
C ARG A 203 -3.09 47.93 -23.68
N PRO A 204 -3.11 47.60 -22.37
CA PRO A 204 -3.74 46.38 -21.88
C PRO A 204 -5.21 46.31 -22.30
N LEU A 205 -5.64 45.17 -22.85
CA LEU A 205 -7.05 44.96 -23.17
C LEU A 205 -7.82 44.63 -21.89
N VAL A 206 -8.65 45.57 -21.44
CA VAL A 206 -9.59 45.33 -20.34
C VAL A 206 -10.67 44.37 -20.83
N ARG A 207 -10.91 43.30 -20.08
CA ARG A 207 -11.98 42.34 -20.36
C ARG A 207 -13.31 43.10 -20.29
N GLY A 208 -14.02 43.22 -21.42
CA GLY A 208 -15.36 43.77 -21.42
C GLY A 208 -16.31 42.80 -20.74
N ASP A 209 -17.12 43.29 -19.80
CA ASP A 209 -18.21 42.53 -19.20
C ASP A 209 -19.31 42.32 -20.24
N SER A 210 -19.39 41.11 -20.81
CA SER A 210 -20.50 40.64 -21.62
C SER A 210 -20.81 39.19 -21.30
#